data_AF-A0A1H9GCX6-F1
#
_entry.id   AF-A0A1H9GCX6-F1
#
_cell.length_a   1.000
_cell.length_b   1.000
_cell.length_c   1.000
_cell.angle_alpha   90.00
_cell.angle_beta   90.00
_cell.angle_gamma   90.00
#
_symmetry.space_group_name_H-M   'P 1'
#
loop_
_entity.id
_entity.type
_entity.pdbx_description
1 polymer ?
#
loop_
_entity_poly.entity_id
_entity_poly.type
_entity_poly.pdbx_seq_one_letter_code
_entity_poly.pdbx_strand_id
1 'polypeptide(L)'
;MILRFFLKMKRILIFVIFICSCGTLLSGCNIDTTESNYDIERVSTDDTFKNIIEGKTKPVEIIVGFGGENGYESFSTKDPDVIDEYINAFRDVKIEEEIKDKDKMISVADGIVDFTFKMDDETSITIGTDLVQYVTDYDRGIQYQLTNTDAIINLNRSIRE
;
A
#
# COMPACT_ATOMS: atom_id res chain seq x y z
N MET A 1 31.71 -47.72 38.45
CA MET A 1 31.62 -47.63 39.92
C MET A 1 32.56 -46.52 40.37
N ILE A 2 32.12 -45.53 41.17
CA ILE A 2 32.89 -44.35 41.65
C ILE A 2 33.30 -43.41 40.49
N LEU A 3 32.84 -42.16 40.30
CA LEU A 3 32.16 -41.12 41.09
C LEU A 3 33.01 -40.31 42.09
N ARG A 4 33.41 -39.10 41.64
CA ARG A 4 33.76 -37.84 42.37
C ARG A 4 35.18 -37.65 42.96
N PHE A 5 35.45 -36.35 43.23
CA PHE A 5 36.57 -35.70 43.95
C PHE A 5 37.90 -35.56 43.17
N PHE A 6 38.55 -34.38 42.98
CA PHE A 6 38.27 -32.95 43.30
C PHE A 6 38.58 -32.08 42.03
N LEU A 7 38.19 -30.81 41.82
CA LEU A 7 37.49 -29.77 42.61
C LEU A 7 38.31 -28.82 43.53
N LYS A 8 39.39 -28.20 43.03
CA LYS A 8 40.15 -27.00 43.53
C LYS A 8 41.36 -26.80 42.57
N MET A 9 41.85 -25.62 42.17
CA MET A 9 41.68 -24.20 42.56
C MET A 9 41.51 -23.34 41.28
N LYS A 10 40.62 -22.34 41.19
CA LYS A 10 40.74 -20.98 41.76
C LYS A 10 42.09 -20.29 41.49
N ARG A 11 42.18 -19.47 40.42
CA ARG A 11 42.30 -17.98 40.47
C ARG A 11 42.87 -17.36 39.17
N ILE A 12 42.23 -16.29 38.68
CA ILE A 12 42.81 -15.00 38.21
C ILE A 12 43.76 -15.10 36.97
N LEU A 13 43.61 -14.34 35.87
CA LEU A 13 43.17 -12.96 35.68
C LEU A 13 42.51 -12.76 34.30
N ILE A 14 41.63 -11.76 34.17
CA ILE A 14 41.09 -11.25 32.90
C ILE A 14 42.13 -10.36 32.22
N PHE A 15 42.34 -10.48 30.91
CA PHE A 15 42.69 -9.31 30.10
C PHE A 15 41.96 -9.31 28.76
N VAL A 16 41.17 -8.24 28.56
CA VAL A 16 40.49 -7.93 27.31
C VAL A 16 41.52 -7.37 26.33
N ILE A 17 41.55 -7.89 25.09
CA ILE A 17 42.03 -7.10 23.95
C ILE A 17 40.90 -7.01 22.93
N PHE A 18 40.40 -5.79 22.83
CA PHE A 18 39.36 -5.32 21.94
C PHE A 18 40.00 -5.11 20.56
N ILE A 19 39.66 -5.92 19.56
CA ILE A 19 39.99 -5.63 18.15
C ILE A 19 38.69 -5.36 17.41
N CYS A 20 38.28 -4.08 17.44
CA CYS A 20 37.43 -3.54 16.40
C CYS A 20 38.20 -3.57 15.07
N SER A 21 37.83 -4.50 14.19
CA SER A 21 38.15 -4.42 12.77
C SER A 21 36.83 -4.39 11.99
N CYS A 22 36.50 -3.22 11.43
CA CYS A 22 35.34 -3.02 10.58
C CYS A 22 35.33 -4.03 9.43
N GLY A 23 34.36 -4.94 9.45
CA GLY A 23 33.98 -5.80 8.34
C GLY A 23 32.61 -5.39 7.79
N THR A 24 32.43 -4.11 7.46
CA THR A 24 31.22 -3.61 6.80
C THR A 24 31.14 -4.15 5.37
N LEU A 25 30.69 -5.39 5.23
CA LEU A 25 30.18 -5.92 3.95
C LEU A 25 28.77 -5.36 3.70
N LEU A 26 28.70 -4.05 3.56
CA LEU A 26 27.68 -3.40 2.74
C LEU A 26 28.06 -3.73 1.29
N SER A 27 27.46 -4.78 0.75
CA SER A 27 27.62 -5.17 -0.64
C SER A 27 26.31 -5.76 -1.14
N GLY A 28 25.55 -4.93 -1.86
CA GLY A 28 24.33 -5.37 -2.52
C GLY A 28 23.11 -5.48 -1.61
N CYS A 29 22.68 -4.36 -1.02
CA CYS A 29 21.27 -4.04 -1.25
C CYS A 29 21.15 -3.74 -2.75
N ASN A 30 20.97 -4.78 -3.55
CA ASN A 30 20.07 -4.66 -4.68
C ASN A 30 18.73 -4.30 -4.03
N ILE A 31 18.44 -3.00 -3.99
CA ILE A 31 17.08 -2.58 -4.18
C ILE A 31 16.79 -3.08 -5.59
N ASP A 32 16.24 -4.29 -5.69
CA ASP A 32 15.35 -4.58 -6.79
C ASP A 32 14.29 -3.49 -6.67
N THR A 33 14.45 -2.44 -7.47
CA THR A 33 13.31 -1.65 -7.91
C THR A 33 12.50 -2.63 -8.75
N THR A 34 11.72 -3.48 -8.09
CA THR A 34 10.70 -4.29 -8.73
C THR A 34 9.89 -3.29 -9.53
N GLU A 35 10.05 -3.35 -10.86
CA GLU A 35 9.28 -2.53 -11.76
C GLU A 35 7.82 -2.79 -11.44
N SER A 36 7.09 -1.71 -11.21
CA SER A 36 5.67 -1.77 -10.89
C SER A 36 4.96 -2.55 -12.00
N ASN A 37 4.21 -3.58 -11.60
CA ASN A 37 3.44 -4.40 -12.53
C ASN A 37 2.20 -3.65 -13.03
N TYR A 38 1.69 -2.69 -12.23
CA TYR A 38 0.47 -1.95 -12.50
C TYR A 38 0.65 -0.47 -12.14
N ASP A 39 0.36 0.43 -13.09
CA ASP A 39 0.51 1.89 -12.90
C ASP A 39 -0.08 2.44 -11.59
N ILE A 40 -1.16 1.84 -11.07
CA ILE A 40 -1.79 2.22 -9.81
C ILE A 40 -0.87 2.08 -8.58
N GLU A 41 0.15 1.21 -8.62
CA GLU A 41 1.19 1.08 -7.57
C GLU A 41 2.20 2.25 -7.58
N ARG A 42 2.24 3.04 -8.67
CA ARG A 42 3.01 4.28 -8.77
C ARG A 42 2.22 5.47 -8.21
N VAL A 43 0.89 5.37 -8.29
CA VAL A 43 -0.08 6.31 -7.73
C VAL A 43 -0.12 6.21 -6.21
N SER A 44 -0.38 5.01 -5.67
CA SER A 44 -0.30 4.73 -4.24
C SER A 44 0.96 3.93 -3.92
N THR A 45 1.92 4.59 -3.24
CA THR A 45 3.18 3.96 -2.84
C THR A 45 3.07 3.09 -1.59
N ASP A 46 1.87 2.92 -1.02
CA ASP A 46 1.65 2.08 0.16
C ASP A 46 1.87 0.59 -0.13
N ASP A 47 2.66 -0.09 0.70
CA ASP A 47 3.02 -1.48 0.47
C ASP A 47 1.85 -2.46 0.75
N THR A 48 0.89 -2.09 1.60
CA THR A 48 -0.36 -2.86 1.77
C THR A 48 -1.16 -2.84 0.49
N PHE A 49 -1.32 -1.66 -0.12
CA PHE A 49 -2.03 -1.54 -1.40
C PHE A 49 -1.35 -2.32 -2.52
N LYS A 50 -0.02 -2.22 -2.66
CA LYS A 50 0.73 -3.05 -3.63
C LYS A 50 0.51 -4.54 -3.40
N ASN A 51 0.58 -5.01 -2.15
CA ASN A 51 0.33 -6.41 -1.82
C ASN A 51 -1.10 -6.87 -2.19
N ILE A 52 -2.10 -5.99 -2.13
CA ILE A 52 -3.47 -6.27 -2.62
C ILE A 52 -3.46 -6.40 -4.15
N ILE A 53 -2.90 -5.41 -4.84
CA ILE A 53 -2.88 -5.36 -6.31
C ILE A 53 -2.04 -6.50 -6.91
N GLU A 54 -0.95 -6.92 -6.28
CA GLU A 54 -0.17 -8.12 -6.66
C GLU A 54 -0.84 -9.44 -6.22
N GLY A 55 -1.94 -9.40 -5.47
CA GLY A 55 -2.66 -10.59 -4.98
C GLY A 55 -1.94 -11.36 -3.86
N LYS A 56 -0.94 -10.74 -3.21
CA LYS A 56 -0.22 -11.28 -2.04
C LYS A 56 -1.07 -11.23 -0.77
N THR A 57 -1.99 -10.28 -0.67
CA THR A 57 -2.94 -10.10 0.43
C THR A 57 -4.34 -9.92 -0.15
N LYS A 58 -5.36 -10.58 0.43
CA LYS A 58 -6.76 -10.40 0.01
C LYS A 58 -7.55 -9.64 1.09
N PRO A 59 -8.14 -8.47 0.78
CA PRO A 59 -9.05 -7.79 1.70
C PRO A 59 -10.31 -8.61 1.96
N VAL A 60 -10.87 -8.46 3.16
CA VAL A 60 -12.13 -9.10 3.60
C VAL A 60 -13.35 -8.18 3.45
N GLU A 61 -13.10 -6.90 3.22
CA GLU A 61 -14.12 -5.86 3.03
C GLU A 61 -13.54 -4.74 2.17
N ILE A 62 -14.35 -4.22 1.25
CA ILE A 62 -14.11 -2.91 0.62
C ILE A 62 -15.23 -1.95 1.04
N ILE A 63 -14.85 -0.75 1.43
CA ILE A 63 -15.75 0.37 1.74
C ILE A 63 -15.49 1.44 0.69
N VAL A 64 -16.53 1.83 -0.05
CA VAL A 64 -16.49 2.90 -1.04
C VAL A 64 -17.25 4.11 -0.51
N GLY A 65 -16.53 5.20 -0.31
CA GLY A 65 -17.06 6.50 0.11
C GLY A 65 -17.25 7.45 -1.06
N PHE A 66 -18.26 8.30 -0.99
CA PHE A 66 -18.64 9.24 -2.03
C PHE A 66 -18.97 10.60 -1.42
N GLY A 67 -18.15 11.61 -1.72
CA GLY A 67 -18.37 13.01 -1.32
C GLY A 67 -19.07 13.82 -2.42
N GLY A 68 -20.06 14.63 -2.03
CA GLY A 68 -20.70 15.61 -2.91
C GLY A 68 -21.66 16.56 -2.18
N GLU A 69 -22.49 17.29 -2.93
CA GLU A 69 -23.33 18.38 -2.44
C GLU A 69 -24.23 18.01 -1.24
N ASN A 70 -24.63 16.74 -1.14
CA ASN A 70 -25.50 16.21 -0.07
C ASN A 70 -24.74 15.68 1.16
N GLY A 71 -23.40 15.76 1.17
CA GLY A 71 -22.53 15.24 2.21
C GLY A 71 -21.69 14.06 1.74
N TYR A 72 -21.40 13.13 2.66
CA TYR A 72 -20.57 11.96 2.40
C TYR A 72 -21.37 10.68 2.68
N GLU A 73 -21.53 9.85 1.66
CA GLU A 73 -22.19 8.55 1.74
C GLU A 73 -21.15 7.43 1.65
N SER A 74 -21.39 6.30 2.33
CA SER A 74 -20.48 5.15 2.26
C SER A 74 -21.24 3.83 2.14
N PHE A 75 -20.72 2.97 1.27
CA PHE A 75 -21.26 1.64 0.97
C PHE A 75 -20.15 0.62 1.21
N SER A 76 -20.48 -0.58 1.67
CA SER A 76 -19.48 -1.63 1.87
C SER A 76 -19.95 -2.99 1.39
N THR A 77 -19.00 -3.82 0.98
CA THR A 77 -19.25 -5.23 0.65
C THR A 77 -18.15 -6.13 1.21
N LYS A 78 -18.58 -7.34 1.57
CA LYS A 78 -17.74 -8.46 2.02
C LYS A 78 -17.84 -9.65 1.07
N ASP A 79 -18.45 -9.44 -0.10
CA ASP A 79 -18.53 -10.43 -1.15
C ASP A 79 -17.13 -10.59 -1.80
N PRO A 80 -16.51 -11.77 -1.72
CA PRO A 80 -15.14 -11.98 -2.21
C PRO A 80 -15.03 -11.86 -3.73
N ASP A 81 -16.13 -12.04 -4.48
CA ASP A 81 -16.14 -11.94 -5.94
C ASP A 81 -16.17 -10.46 -6.35
N VAL A 82 -17.02 -9.65 -5.71
CA VAL A 82 -17.07 -8.19 -5.92
C VAL A 82 -15.75 -7.52 -5.49
N ILE A 83 -15.12 -7.98 -4.41
CA ILE A 83 -13.80 -7.50 -3.99
C ILE A 83 -12.74 -7.81 -5.06
N ASP A 84 -12.75 -9.01 -5.66
CA ASP A 84 -11.82 -9.36 -6.73
C ASP A 84 -12.09 -8.55 -8.01
N GLU A 85 -13.36 -8.23 -8.33
CA GLU A 85 -13.71 -7.32 -9.43
C GLU A 85 -13.12 -5.92 -9.24
N TYR A 86 -13.21 -5.33 -8.03
CA TYR A 86 -12.55 -4.05 -7.73
C TYR A 86 -11.02 -4.13 -7.90
N ILE A 87 -10.38 -5.17 -7.37
CA ILE A 87 -8.92 -5.34 -7.48
C ILE A 87 -8.50 -5.46 -8.95
N ASN A 88 -9.25 -6.21 -9.77
CA ASN A 88 -8.99 -6.33 -11.20
C ASN A 88 -9.21 -5.01 -11.95
N ALA A 89 -10.27 -4.27 -11.61
CA ALA A 89 -10.51 -2.95 -12.18
C ALA A 89 -9.34 -1.97 -11.89
N PHE A 90 -8.77 -2.00 -10.67
CA PHE A 90 -7.57 -1.21 -10.35
C PHE A 90 -6.30 -1.66 -11.07
N ARG A 91 -6.13 -2.95 -11.39
CA ARG A 91 -5.00 -3.46 -12.22
C ARG A 91 -5.07 -2.93 -13.66
N ASP A 92 -6.27 -2.74 -14.19
CA ASP A 92 -6.50 -2.29 -15.56
C ASP A 92 -6.32 -0.77 -15.75
N VAL A 93 -6.40 0.02 -14.66
CA VAL A 93 -6.09 1.46 -14.66
C VAL A 93 -4.68 1.72 -15.19
N LYS A 94 -4.54 2.82 -15.95
CA LYS A 94 -3.27 3.34 -16.47
C LYS A 94 -3.11 4.82 -16.14
N ILE A 95 -1.87 5.27 -15.99
CA ILE A 95 -1.58 6.70 -15.88
C ILE A 95 -1.56 7.30 -17.29
N GLU A 96 -2.43 8.27 -17.54
CA GLU A 96 -2.46 9.04 -18.80
C GLU A 96 -1.48 10.23 -18.75
N GLU A 97 -1.48 10.99 -17.65
CA GLU A 97 -0.61 12.17 -17.47
C GLU A 97 -0.11 12.30 -16.01
N GLU A 98 1.13 12.78 -15.84
CA GLU A 98 1.67 13.25 -14.56
C GLU A 98 1.66 14.79 -14.50
N ILE A 99 0.66 15.36 -13.83
CA ILE A 99 0.46 16.80 -13.68
C ILE A 99 1.30 17.30 -12.49
N LYS A 100 2.37 18.06 -12.80
CA LYS A 100 3.31 18.63 -11.80
C LYS A 100 3.16 20.14 -11.62
N ASP A 101 2.38 20.76 -12.49
CA ASP A 101 2.04 22.17 -12.47
C ASP A 101 0.78 22.36 -11.62
N LYS A 102 0.90 23.04 -10.48
CA LYS A 102 -0.20 23.19 -9.51
C LYS A 102 -1.39 23.94 -10.09
N ASP A 103 -1.17 24.85 -11.03
CA ASP A 103 -2.23 25.63 -11.68
C ASP A 103 -3.03 24.79 -12.69
N LYS A 104 -2.61 23.54 -12.95
CA LYS A 104 -3.29 22.55 -13.81
C LYS A 104 -3.88 21.36 -13.06
N MET A 105 -3.63 21.24 -11.75
CA MET A 105 -4.21 20.15 -10.96
C MET A 105 -5.72 20.32 -10.85
N ILE A 106 -6.45 19.25 -11.13
CA ILE A 106 -7.91 19.19 -11.02
C ILE A 106 -8.27 18.73 -9.61
N SER A 107 -9.02 19.54 -8.87
CA SER A 107 -9.63 19.12 -7.61
C SER A 107 -11.09 19.54 -7.62
N VAL A 108 -11.97 18.63 -7.20
CA VAL A 108 -13.41 18.86 -7.16
C VAL A 108 -13.91 18.82 -5.72
N ALA A 109 -14.83 19.73 -5.38
CA ALA A 109 -15.54 19.64 -4.11
C ALA A 109 -16.55 18.48 -4.11
N ASP A 110 -17.10 18.17 -5.29
CA ASP A 110 -18.12 17.17 -5.53
C ASP A 110 -17.63 16.09 -6.48
N GLY A 111 -17.77 14.82 -6.09
CA GLY A 111 -17.24 13.68 -6.84
C GLY A 111 -15.93 13.13 -6.31
N ILE A 112 -15.58 13.42 -5.05
CA ILE A 112 -14.55 12.69 -4.32
C ILE A 112 -15.03 11.25 -4.13
N VAL A 113 -14.17 10.27 -4.43
CA VAL A 113 -14.45 8.84 -4.23
C VAL A 113 -13.28 8.19 -3.50
N ASP A 114 -13.55 7.63 -2.33
CA ASP A 114 -12.57 6.98 -1.47
C ASP A 114 -12.77 5.46 -1.48
N PHE A 115 -11.72 4.70 -1.78
CA PHE A 115 -11.73 3.24 -1.79
C PHE A 115 -10.90 2.74 -0.62
N THR A 116 -11.56 2.22 0.42
CA THR A 116 -10.89 1.66 1.61
C THR A 116 -10.94 0.14 1.57
N PHE A 117 -9.79 -0.49 1.45
CA PHE A 117 -9.62 -1.95 1.53
C PHE A 117 -9.26 -2.32 2.96
N LYS A 118 -9.99 -3.26 3.55
CA LYS A 118 -9.80 -3.71 4.94
C LYS A 118 -9.38 -5.18 4.98
N MET A 119 -8.38 -5.48 5.80
CA MET A 119 -7.81 -6.80 6.04
C MET A 119 -8.49 -7.52 7.21
N ASP A 120 -8.18 -8.80 7.41
CA ASP A 120 -8.69 -9.63 8.50
C ASP A 120 -8.13 -9.24 9.87
N ASP A 121 -6.93 -8.65 9.91
CA ASP A 121 -6.28 -8.11 11.11
C ASP A 121 -6.73 -6.68 11.49
N GLU A 122 -7.79 -6.19 10.85
CA GLU A 122 -8.34 -4.82 10.95
C GLU A 122 -7.46 -3.71 10.34
N THR A 123 -6.30 -4.03 9.73
CA THR A 123 -5.53 -3.06 8.93
C THR A 123 -6.36 -2.58 7.73
N SER A 124 -6.27 -1.29 7.41
CA SER A 124 -6.96 -0.72 6.23
C SER A 124 -6.09 0.28 5.48
N ILE A 125 -6.21 0.29 4.16
CA ILE A 125 -5.60 1.29 3.27
C ILE A 125 -6.68 1.96 2.43
N THR A 126 -6.61 3.29 2.30
CA THR A 126 -7.57 4.11 1.55
C THR A 126 -6.88 4.79 0.38
N ILE A 127 -7.50 4.74 -0.80
CA ILE A 127 -7.14 5.58 -1.94
C ILE A 127 -8.29 6.55 -2.20
N GLY A 128 -8.03 7.84 -2.01
CA GLY A 128 -8.92 8.91 -2.43
C GLY A 128 -8.68 9.31 -3.88
N THR A 129 -9.76 9.54 -4.61
CA THR A 129 -9.76 9.94 -6.02
C THR A 129 -10.71 11.12 -6.23
N ASP A 130 -10.34 12.06 -7.09
CA ASP A 130 -11.26 13.05 -7.65
C ASP A 130 -11.86 12.46 -8.95
N LEU A 131 -13.19 12.36 -9.02
CA LEU A 131 -13.96 11.82 -10.17
C LEU A 131 -13.60 10.37 -10.58
N VAL A 132 -12.92 9.59 -9.72
CA VAL A 132 -12.27 8.30 -10.07
C VAL A 132 -11.12 8.46 -11.08
N GLN A 133 -10.85 9.68 -11.57
CA GLN A 133 -9.93 9.96 -12.69
C GLN A 133 -8.65 10.68 -12.27
N TYR A 134 -8.61 11.31 -11.10
CA TYR A 134 -7.40 12.01 -10.64
C TYR A 134 -7.03 11.56 -9.23
N VAL A 135 -5.74 11.36 -8.98
CA VAL A 135 -5.20 11.09 -7.65
C VAL A 135 -4.03 11.99 -7.37
N THR A 136 -4.08 12.71 -6.25
CA THR A 136 -3.08 13.70 -5.87
C THR A 136 -2.14 13.13 -4.80
N ASP A 137 -0.87 12.97 -5.15
CA ASP A 137 0.20 12.75 -4.20
C ASP A 137 0.69 14.12 -3.69
N TYR A 138 0.19 14.51 -2.52
CA TYR A 138 0.48 15.80 -1.91
C TYR A 138 1.94 15.93 -1.44
N ASP A 139 2.59 14.83 -1.06
CA ASP A 139 3.98 14.83 -0.57
C ASP A 139 4.99 15.03 -1.70
N ARG A 140 4.76 14.38 -2.85
CA ARG A 140 5.55 14.56 -4.08
C ARG A 140 5.11 15.80 -4.87
N GLY A 141 3.92 16.32 -4.63
CA GLY A 141 3.34 17.44 -5.39
C GLY A 141 3.05 17.06 -6.84
N ILE A 142 2.53 15.86 -7.06
CA ILE A 142 2.20 15.31 -8.38
C ILE A 142 0.74 14.84 -8.34
N GLN A 143 -0.03 15.18 -9.36
CA GLN A 143 -1.32 14.57 -9.61
C GLN A 143 -1.23 13.62 -10.81
N TYR A 144 -1.85 12.46 -10.69
CA TYR A 144 -1.95 11.46 -11.75
C TYR A 144 -3.34 11.57 -12.38
N GLN A 145 -3.41 11.80 -13.69
CA GLN A 145 -4.62 11.56 -14.46
C GLN A 145 -4.67 10.08 -14.85
N LEU A 146 -5.80 9.45 -14.61
CA LEU A 146 -6.04 8.02 -14.75
C LEU A 146 -7.00 7.75 -15.92
N THR A 147 -6.72 6.67 -16.65
CA THR A 147 -7.59 6.14 -17.70
C THR A 147 -7.90 4.66 -17.47
N ASN A 148 -8.81 4.09 -18.27
CA ASN A 148 -9.46 2.78 -18.06
C ASN A 148 -10.30 2.68 -16.77
N THR A 149 -10.82 3.79 -16.25
CA THR A 149 -11.55 3.85 -14.97
C THR A 149 -13.01 3.36 -15.05
N ASP A 150 -13.53 3.05 -16.25
CA ASP A 150 -14.94 2.70 -16.49
C ASP A 150 -15.40 1.47 -15.69
N ALA A 151 -14.54 0.47 -15.49
CA ALA A 151 -14.86 -0.70 -14.68
C ALA A 151 -15.15 -0.30 -13.22
N ILE A 152 -14.32 0.57 -12.64
CA ILE A 152 -14.49 1.10 -11.29
C ILE A 152 -15.78 1.94 -11.20
N ILE A 153 -16.05 2.78 -12.21
CA ILE A 153 -17.27 3.61 -12.27
C ILE A 153 -18.53 2.75 -12.32
N ASN A 154 -18.51 1.61 -13.01
CA ASN A 154 -19.65 0.70 -13.06
C ASN A 154 -19.84 -0.06 -11.73
N LEU A 155 -18.77 -0.55 -11.11
CA LEU A 155 -18.82 -1.16 -9.77
C LEU A 155 -19.35 -0.17 -8.71
N ASN A 156 -18.93 1.10 -8.80
CA ASN A 156 -19.41 2.19 -7.96
C ASN A 156 -20.89 2.52 -8.15
N ARG A 157 -21.48 2.21 -9.31
CA ARG A 157 -22.93 2.30 -9.52
C ARG A 157 -23.61 1.10 -8.87
N SER A 158 -23.15 -0.12 -9.17
CA SER A 158 -23.77 -1.36 -8.67
C SER A 158 -23.72 -1.50 -7.14
N ILE A 159 -22.72 -0.97 -6.44
CA ILE A 159 -22.67 -1.02 -4.96
C ILE A 159 -23.65 -0.04 -4.27
N ARG A 160 -24.29 0.86 -5.03
CA ARG A 160 -25.28 1.83 -4.51
C ARG A 160 -26.74 1.40 -4.72
N GLU A 161 -26.97 0.32 -5.48
CA GLU A 161 -28.30 -0.18 -5.88
C GLU A 161 -28.79 -1.33 -4.96
#